data_AF-A0A957UDC1-F1
#
_entry.id   AF-A0A957UDC1-F1
#
_cell.length_a   1.000
_cell.length_b   1.000
_cell.length_c   1.000
_cell.angle_alpha   90.00
_cell.angle_beta   90.00
_cell.angle_gamma   90.00
#
_symmetry.space_group_name_H-M   'P 1'
#
loop_
_entity.id
_entity.type
_entity.pdbx_description
1 polymer ?
#
loop_
_entity_poly.entity_id
_entity_poly.type
_entity_poly.pdbx_seq_one_letter_code
_entity_poly.pdbx_strand_id
1 'polypeptide(L)' 'GAGIAQIGGALLVGLFSYGFSIVFYITAAQQLGATRSQLIFSSAPYFAIALSVLWLGETISAVQIVAALIVGVSIVLLT' A
#
# COMPACT_ATOMS: atom_id res chain seq x y z
N GLY A 1 -10.41 -17.54 23.77
CA GLY A 1 -9.15 -16.89 23.33
C GLY A 1 -8.85 -17.31 21.91
N ALA A 2 -8.16 -16.48 21.12
CA ALA A 2 -7.78 -16.82 19.75
C ALA A 2 -6.85 -18.06 19.72
N GLY A 3 -7.03 -18.93 18.72
CA GLY A 3 -6.22 -20.14 18.58
C GLY A 3 -4.80 -19.87 18.04
N ILE A 4 -3.85 -20.79 18.29
CA ILE A 4 -2.45 -20.67 17.82
C ILE A 4 -2.37 -20.39 16.30
N ALA A 5 -3.20 -21.06 15.50
CA ALA A 5 -3.23 -20.84 14.04
C ALA A 5 -3.67 -19.41 13.66
N GLN A 6 -4.63 -18.83 14.38
CA GLN A 6 -5.08 -17.45 14.15
C GLN A 6 -3.99 -16.45 14.53
N ILE A 7 -3.29 -16.69 15.65
CA ILE A 7 -2.16 -15.85 16.08
C ILE A 7 -1.04 -15.93 15.04
N GLY A 8 -0.68 -17.13 14.59
CA GLY A 8 0.32 -17.33 13.54
C GLY A 8 -0.05 -16.62 12.24
N GLY A 9 -1.31 -16.72 11.81
CA GLY A 9 -1.82 -16.00 10.64
C GLY A 9 -1.71 -14.48 10.78
N ALA A 10 -2.11 -13.93 11.94
CA ALA A 10 -2.02 -12.50 12.20
C ALA A 10 -0.57 -11.99 12.21
N LEU A 11 0.36 -12.78 12.77
CA LEU A 11 1.79 -12.44 12.77
C LEU A 11 2.37 -12.42 11.35
N LEU A 12 1.98 -13.37 10.50
CA LEU A 12 2.40 -13.38 9.10
C LEU A 12 1.85 -12.15 8.36
N VAL A 13 0.57 -11.85 8.51
CA VAL A 13 -0.02 -10.64 7.90
C VAL A 13 0.71 -9.38 8.37
N GLY A 14 1.01 -9.26 9.67
CA GLY A 14 1.79 -8.13 10.21
C GLY A 14 3.22 -8.06 9.66
N LEU A 15 3.90 -9.20 9.54
CA LEU A 15 5.25 -9.29 8.97
C LEU A 15 5.31 -8.76 7.54
N PHE A 16 4.38 -9.18 6.69
CA PHE A 16 4.35 -8.73 5.28
C PHE A 16 3.82 -7.31 5.13
N SER A 17 2.73 -6.97 5.84
CA SER A 17 2.06 -5.67 5.67
C SER A 17 2.83 -4.52 6.29
N TYR A 18 3.37 -4.70 7.51
CA TYR A 18 4.12 -3.66 8.21
C TYR A 18 5.62 -3.93 8.25
N GLY A 19 6.04 -5.14 8.62
CA GLY A 19 7.47 -5.47 8.81
C GLY A 19 8.30 -5.20 7.55
N PHE A 20 8.04 -5.94 6.48
CA PHE A 20 8.75 -5.78 5.21
C PHE A 20 8.49 -4.41 4.57
N SER A 21 7.25 -3.91 4.62
CA SER A 21 6.92 -2.58 4.09
C SER A 21 7.76 -1.47 4.72
N ILE A 22 7.91 -1.47 6.05
CA ILE A 22 8.69 -0.45 6.77
C ILE A 22 10.18 -0.61 6.46
N VAL A 23 10.70 -1.83 6.43
CA VAL A 23 12.12 -2.07 6.11
C VAL A 23 12.44 -1.51 4.72
N PHE A 24 11.64 -1.85 3.70
CA PHE A 24 11.85 -1.33 2.35
C PHE A 24 11.66 0.18 2.26
N TYR A 25 10.66 0.75 2.94
CA TYR A 25 10.44 2.20 2.98
C TYR A 25 11.63 2.94 3.58
N ILE A 26 12.14 2.49 4.73
CA ILE A 26 13.29 3.11 5.40
C ILE A 26 14.54 2.97 4.52
N THR A 27 14.80 1.78 3.97
CA THR A 27 15.95 1.57 3.06
C THR A 27 15.87 2.48 1.84
N ALA A 28 14.69 2.62 1.23
CA ALA A 28 14.49 3.55 0.12
C ALA A 28 14.71 5.00 0.56
N ALA A 29 14.16 5.42 1.71
CA ALA A 29 14.33 6.76 2.26
C ALA A 29 15.81 7.11 2.53
N GLN A 30 16.61 6.13 2.96
CA GLN A 30 18.05 6.30 3.17
C GLN A 30 18.83 6.46 1.86
N GLN A 31 18.43 5.77 0.78
CA GLN A 31 19.16 5.82 -0.50
C GLN A 31 18.70 6.95 -1.43
N LEU A 32 17.39 7.20 -1.53
CA LEU A 32 16.81 8.19 -2.44
C LEU A 32 16.50 9.54 -1.74
N GLY A 33 16.54 9.59 -0.41
CA GLY A 33 16.09 10.72 0.40
C GLY A 33 14.61 10.60 0.79
N ALA A 34 14.25 11.17 1.94
CA ALA A 34 12.92 11.02 2.54
C ALA A 34 11.78 11.46 1.61
N THR A 35 11.90 12.64 0.98
CA THR A 35 10.86 13.18 0.10
C THR A 35 10.58 12.28 -1.09
N ARG A 36 11.62 11.84 -1.82
CA ARG A 36 11.46 10.99 -3.02
C ARG A 36 10.83 9.65 -2.68
N SER A 37 11.26 9.04 -1.58
CA SER A 37 10.72 7.74 -1.14
C SER A 37 9.27 7.86 -0.67
N GLN A 38 8.90 8.95 0.00
CA GLN A 38 7.52 9.20 0.39
C GLN A 38 6.60 9.40 -0.81
N LEU A 39 7.06 10.11 -1.84
CA LEU A 39 6.30 10.29 -3.08
C LEU A 39 6.05 8.98 -3.81
N ILE A 40 7.07 8.12 -3.93
CA ILE A 40 6.92 6.78 -4.50
C ILE A 40 5.98 5.93 -3.64
N PHE A 41 6.14 5.95 -2.32
CA PHE A 41 5.29 5.18 -1.41
C PHE A 41 3.82 5.62 -1.46
N SER A 42 3.55 6.90 -1.76
CA SER A 42 2.19 7.41 -1.94
C SER A 42 1.42 6.76 -3.10
N SER A 43 2.09 6.02 -3.99
CA SER A 43 1.46 5.22 -5.05
C SER A 43 0.85 3.89 -4.54
N ALA A 44 1.05 3.53 -3.27
CA ALA A 44 0.51 2.32 -2.67
C ALA A 44 -1.01 2.07 -2.89
N PRO A 45 -1.90 3.09 -2.86
CA PRO A 45 -3.33 2.88 -3.09
C PRO A 45 -3.67 2.26 -4.46
N TYR A 46 -2.87 2.52 -5.50
CA TYR A 46 -3.07 1.92 -6.82
C TYR A 46 -2.83 0.42 -6.80
N PHE A 47 -1.79 -0.02 -6.11
CA PHE A 47 -1.49 -1.44 -5.94
C PHE A 47 -2.59 -2.13 -5.14
N ALA A 48 -3.11 -1.47 -4.10
CA ALA A 48 -4.24 -1.99 -3.32
C ALA A 48 -5.49 -2.18 -4.21
N ILE A 49 -5.86 -1.18 -5.02
CA ILE A 49 -6.99 -1.29 -5.95
C ILE A 49 -6.77 -2.42 -6.96
N ALA A 50 -5.58 -2.48 -7.58
CA ALA A 50 -5.26 -3.54 -8.54
C ALA A 50 -5.34 -4.93 -7.90
N LEU A 51 -4.80 -5.11 -6.70
CA LEU A 51 -4.83 -6.38 -5.99
C LEU A 51 -6.26 -6.76 -5.56
N SER A 52 -7.06 -5.82 -5.08
CA SER A 52 -8.48 -6.04 -4.77
C SER A 52 -9.26 -6.56 -5.98
N VAL A 53 -9.07 -5.95 -7.15
CA VAL A 53 -9.78 -6.36 -8.36
C VAL A 53 -9.28 -7.72 -8.85
N LEU A 54 -7.96 -7.94 -8.89
CA LEU A 54 -7.37 -9.16 -9.44
C LEU A 54 -7.50 -10.37 -8.51
N TRP A 55 -7.42 -10.17 -7.19
CA TRP A 55 -7.39 -11.26 -6.22
C TRP A 55 -8.74 -11.49 -5.53
N LEU A 56 -9.44 -10.41 -5.16
CA LEU A 56 -10.75 -10.51 -4.49
C LEU A 56 -11.92 -10.48 -5.49
N GLY A 57 -11.67 -10.11 -6.75
CA GLY A 57 -12.72 -10.00 -7.78
C GLY A 57 -13.64 -8.80 -7.56
N GLU A 58 -13.18 -7.78 -6.83
CA GLU A 58 -13.97 -6.58 -6.57
C GLU A 58 -14.23 -5.78 -7.85
N THR A 59 -15.45 -5.26 -8.00
CA THR A 59 -15.81 -4.37 -9.10
C THR A 59 -15.47 -2.93 -8.76
N ILE A 60 -14.78 -2.23 -9.66
CA ILE A 60 -14.47 -0.81 -9.47
C ILE A 60 -15.71 0.05 -9.78
N SER A 61 -16.13 0.85 -8.80
CA SER A 61 -17.18 1.85 -8.97
C SER A 61 -16.67 3.13 -9.63
N ALA A 62 -17.57 3.90 -10.26
CA ALA A 62 -17.22 5.21 -10.83
C ALA A 62 -16.61 6.17 -9.79
N VAL A 63 -17.07 6.13 -8.54
CA VAL A 63 -16.52 6.95 -7.45
C VAL A 63 -15.07 6.57 -7.14
N GLN A 64 -14.75 5.28 -7.13
CA GLN A 64 -13.37 4.81 -6.91
C GLN A 64 -12.43 5.21 -8.06
N ILE A 65 -12.94 5.25 -9.30
CA ILE A 65 -12.16 5.76 -10.45
C ILE A 65 -11.83 7.24 -10.24
N VAL A 66 -12.82 8.06 -9.88
CA VAL A 66 -12.60 9.49 -9.60
C VAL A 66 -11.63 9.68 -8.43
N ALA A 67 -11.80 8.91 -7.34
CA ALA A 67 -10.88 8.95 -6.20
C ALA A 67 -9.44 8.59 -6.60
N ALA A 68 -9.26 7.53 -7.41
CA ALA A 68 -7.95 7.14 -7.94
C ALA A 68 -7.33 8.28 -8.77
N LEU A 69 -8.10 8.93 -9.65
CA LEU A 69 -7.61 10.07 -10.42
C LEU A 69 -7.20 11.25 -9.53
N ILE A 70 -8.00 11.58 -8.51
CA ILE A 70 -7.69 12.66 -7.55
C ILE A 70 -6.37 12.36 -6.82
N VAL A 71 -6.20 11.13 -6.34
CA VAL A 71 -4.96 10.70 -5.68
C VAL A 71 -3.77 10.84 -6.64
N GLY A 72 -3.95 10.52 -7.93
CA GLY A 72 -2.89 10.61 -8.94
C GLY A 72 -2.45 12.03 -9.22
N VAL A 73 -3.41 12.91 -9.42
CA VAL A 73 -3.15 14.34 -9.57
C VAL A 73 -2.47 14.87 -8.31
N SER A 74 -2.93 14.46 -7.12
CA SER A 74 -2.34 14.90 -5.85
C SER A 74 -0.87 14.50 -5.72
N ILE A 75 -0.52 13.27 -6.09
CA ILE A 75 0.88 12.79 -6.10
C ILE A 75 1.71 13.62 -7.06
N VAL A 76 1.23 13.84 -8.30
CA VAL A 76 1.96 14.64 -9.31
C VAL A 76 2.14 16.10 -8.89
N LEU A 77 1.19 16.68 -8.15
CA LEU A 77 1.31 18.05 -7.63
C LEU A 77 2.27 18.14 -6.44
N LEU A 78 2.41 17.06 -5.65
CA LEU A 78 3.31 17.01 -4.49
C LEU A 78 4.75 16.63 -4.86
N THR A 79 4.96 15.93 -5.98
CA THR A 79 6.28 15.58 -6.53
C THR A 79 6.97 16.78 -7.16
#